data_AF-A0A258HTR1-F1
#
_entry.id   AF-A0A258HTR1-F1
#
_cell.length_a   1.000
_cell.length_b   1.000
_cell.length_c   1.000
_cell.angle_alpha   90.00
_cell.angle_beta   90.00
_cell.angle_gamma   90.00
#
_symmetry.space_group_name_H-M   'P 1'
#
loop_
_entity.id
_entity.type
_entity.pdbx_description
1 polymer ?
#
loop_
_entity_poly.entity_id
_entity_poly.type
_entity_poly.pdbx_seq_one_letter_code
_entity_poly.pdbx_strand_id
1 'polypeptide(L)'
;MASPVSIDRGWWEHLTPTPMHKLRAAVERQLRAWCETDYGKFWLSSAREPGGVIRINAGDAIPDFHMVAMRSGLKFVAPQKRMREGHRNVSIGTDDYRSGKPQQAGELILSPVIRLDLVSDPALMAAARRFDISMPSAHVTEPSILFSAPAHILIRPNGWPKKSFVLYQHIFGEGSSYPVDGYFYVGITTRSWKTRWAEHRRAMRKGSNLLFHRKLREELEAERVTYIHHKVMAVTTNVEALYEAEAALVRGHWEDTRRLNMIPGGRAGYR
;
A
#
# COMPACT_ATOMS: atom_id res chain seq x y z
N MET A 1 -24.81 -4.97 -19.41
CA MET A 1 -24.20 -5.39 -18.13
C MET A 1 -22.74 -4.99 -18.14
N ALA A 2 -22.23 -4.37 -17.08
CA ALA A 2 -20.80 -4.04 -17.03
C ALA A 2 -19.96 -5.32 -16.95
N SER A 3 -18.85 -5.40 -17.70
CA SER A 3 -17.96 -6.58 -17.65
C SER A 3 -17.53 -6.86 -16.21
N PRO A 4 -17.36 -8.13 -15.81
CA PRO A 4 -16.96 -8.45 -14.44
C PRO A 4 -15.54 -7.94 -14.15
N VAL A 5 -15.25 -7.63 -12.88
CA VAL A 5 -13.94 -7.12 -12.45
C VAL A 5 -12.84 -8.16 -12.71
N SER A 6 -11.71 -7.72 -13.26
CA SER A 6 -10.55 -8.55 -13.58
C SER A 6 -9.27 -7.82 -13.17
N ILE A 7 -8.25 -8.58 -12.75
CA ILE A 7 -6.93 -8.03 -12.40
C ILE A 7 -5.96 -8.30 -13.54
N ASP A 8 -5.38 -7.23 -14.10
CA ASP A 8 -4.37 -7.34 -15.14
C ASP A 8 -3.15 -8.12 -14.65
N ARG A 9 -2.78 -9.16 -15.41
CA ARG A 9 -1.69 -10.06 -15.03
C ARG A 9 -0.33 -9.37 -15.05
N GLY A 10 -0.04 -8.57 -16.09
CA GLY A 10 1.26 -7.92 -16.25
C GLY A 10 1.51 -6.91 -15.14
N TRP A 11 0.49 -6.12 -14.81
CA TRP A 11 0.54 -5.15 -13.71
C TRP A 11 0.57 -5.82 -12.34
N TRP A 12 -0.19 -6.92 -12.14
CA TRP A 12 -0.09 -7.72 -10.92
C TRP A 12 1.34 -8.23 -10.68
N GLU A 13 1.93 -8.92 -11.67
CA GLU A 13 3.28 -9.46 -11.54
C GLU A 13 4.33 -8.35 -11.41
N HIS A 14 4.13 -7.21 -12.07
CA HIS A 14 5.03 -6.07 -11.98
C HIS A 14 5.02 -5.42 -10.58
N LEU A 15 3.84 -5.20 -10.01
CA LEU A 15 3.67 -4.43 -8.78
C LEU A 15 3.63 -5.26 -7.51
N THR A 16 3.19 -6.51 -7.53
CA THR A 16 3.10 -7.33 -6.31
C THR A 16 4.43 -8.01 -5.96
N PRO A 17 4.73 -8.20 -4.66
CA PRO A 17 5.84 -9.05 -4.21
C PRO A 17 5.80 -10.43 -4.88
N THR A 18 6.96 -10.97 -5.26
CA THR A 18 7.07 -12.26 -5.96
C THR A 18 6.30 -13.41 -5.29
N PRO A 19 6.32 -13.58 -3.94
CA PRO A 19 5.54 -14.62 -3.28
C PRO A 19 4.01 -14.53 -3.52
N MET A 20 3.50 -13.36 -3.86
CA MET A 20 2.07 -13.09 -4.10
C MET A 20 1.63 -13.31 -5.55
N HIS A 21 2.55 -13.56 -6.49
CA HIS A 21 2.21 -13.71 -7.93
C HIS A 21 1.15 -14.80 -8.16
N LYS A 22 1.33 -15.96 -7.49
CA LYS A 22 0.40 -17.10 -7.54
C LYS A 22 -0.97 -16.82 -6.91
N LEU A 23 -1.13 -15.74 -6.15
CA LEU A 23 -2.37 -15.40 -5.47
C LEU A 23 -3.36 -14.65 -6.37
N ARG A 24 -2.93 -14.15 -7.55
CA ARG A 24 -3.76 -13.33 -8.45
C ARG A 24 -5.16 -13.89 -8.68
N ALA A 25 -5.25 -15.17 -9.05
CA ALA A 25 -6.53 -15.80 -9.36
C ALA A 25 -7.44 -15.92 -8.12
N ALA A 26 -6.86 -16.15 -6.94
CA ALA A 26 -7.63 -16.19 -5.69
C ALA A 26 -8.14 -14.78 -5.30
N VAL A 27 -7.28 -13.77 -5.44
CA VAL A 27 -7.61 -12.36 -5.19
C VAL A 27 -8.72 -11.91 -6.13
N GLU A 28 -8.62 -12.21 -7.42
CA GLU A 28 -9.64 -11.84 -8.40
C GLU A 28 -10.99 -12.50 -8.12
N ARG A 29 -11.03 -13.78 -7.74
CA ARG A 29 -12.30 -14.43 -7.36
C ARG A 29 -12.95 -13.78 -6.14
N GLN A 30 -12.15 -13.50 -5.10
CA GLN A 30 -12.67 -12.87 -3.88
C GLN A 30 -13.13 -11.43 -4.14
N LEU A 31 -12.39 -10.69 -4.98
CA LEU A 31 -12.77 -9.35 -5.40
C LEU A 31 -14.09 -9.36 -6.19
N ARG A 32 -14.27 -10.31 -7.12
CA ARG A 32 -15.54 -10.47 -7.86
C ARG A 32 -16.70 -10.70 -6.91
N ALA A 33 -16.57 -11.66 -5.98
CA ALA A 33 -17.61 -11.95 -5.01
C ALA A 33 -17.93 -10.75 -4.09
N TRP A 34 -16.90 -10.05 -3.61
CA TRP A 34 -17.07 -8.87 -2.77
C TRP A 34 -17.76 -7.72 -3.53
N CYS A 35 -17.44 -7.55 -4.82
CA CYS A 35 -18.07 -6.56 -5.69
C CYS A 35 -19.55 -6.85 -6.02
N GLU A 36 -20.12 -7.99 -5.62
CA GLU A 36 -21.57 -8.23 -5.73
C GLU A 36 -22.38 -7.59 -4.61
N THR A 37 -21.73 -7.21 -3.50
CA THR A 37 -22.35 -6.43 -2.41
C THR A 37 -22.63 -4.99 -2.86
N ASP A 38 -23.58 -4.30 -2.21
CA ASP A 38 -23.93 -2.93 -2.57
C ASP A 38 -22.74 -1.97 -2.44
N TYR A 39 -21.99 -2.06 -1.33
CA TYR A 39 -20.77 -1.26 -1.17
C TYR A 39 -19.71 -1.66 -2.20
N GLY A 40 -19.55 -2.95 -2.50
CA GLY A 40 -18.60 -3.43 -3.51
C GLY A 40 -18.90 -2.90 -4.91
N LYS A 41 -20.18 -2.79 -5.30
CA LYS A 41 -20.61 -2.18 -6.57
C LYS A 41 -20.27 -0.69 -6.62
N PHE A 42 -20.57 0.04 -5.55
CA PHE A 42 -20.21 1.45 -5.39
C PHE A 42 -18.68 1.67 -5.44
N TRP A 43 -17.94 0.83 -4.72
CA TRP A 43 -16.48 0.84 -4.74
C TRP A 43 -15.94 0.61 -6.15
N LEU A 44 -16.50 -0.36 -6.87
CA LEU A 44 -16.06 -0.74 -8.21
C LEU A 44 -16.30 0.36 -9.25
N SER A 45 -17.36 1.16 -9.11
CA SER A 45 -17.58 2.31 -10.00
C SER A 45 -16.46 3.34 -9.89
N SER A 46 -15.98 3.64 -8.68
CA SER A 46 -14.84 4.54 -8.49
C SER A 46 -13.51 3.85 -8.84
N ALA A 47 -13.36 2.56 -8.54
CA ALA A 47 -12.10 1.82 -8.73
C ALA A 47 -11.70 1.62 -10.20
N ARG A 48 -12.63 1.80 -11.14
CA ARG A 48 -12.37 1.70 -12.58
C ARG A 48 -11.84 2.97 -13.21
N GLU A 49 -12.08 4.11 -12.57
CA GLU A 49 -11.74 5.41 -13.11
C GLU A 49 -10.33 5.82 -12.66
N PRO A 50 -9.45 6.23 -13.59
CA PRO A 50 -8.24 6.97 -13.22
C PRO A 50 -8.62 8.22 -12.44
N GLY A 51 -8.04 8.41 -11.24
CA GLY A 51 -8.42 9.48 -10.33
C GLY A 51 -9.77 9.31 -9.64
N GLY A 52 -10.39 8.11 -9.75
CA GLY A 52 -11.61 7.78 -9.04
C GLY A 52 -11.39 7.82 -7.52
N VAL A 53 -12.31 8.49 -6.83
CA VAL A 53 -12.27 8.70 -5.38
C VAL A 53 -13.60 8.41 -4.75
N ILE A 54 -13.56 8.13 -3.46
CA ILE A 54 -14.70 7.99 -2.56
C ILE A 54 -14.46 8.96 -1.41
N ARG A 55 -15.47 9.80 -1.17
CA ARG A 55 -15.45 10.79 -0.10
C ARG A 55 -16.13 10.16 1.11
N ILE A 56 -15.47 10.21 2.26
CA ILE A 56 -15.92 9.52 3.47
C ILE A 56 -15.78 10.43 4.70
N ASN A 57 -16.64 10.21 5.69
CA ASN A 57 -16.63 10.84 7.00
C ASN A 57 -16.40 9.81 8.11
N ALA A 58 -16.28 10.26 9.35
CA ALA A 58 -16.19 9.37 10.51
C ALA A 58 -17.35 8.37 10.53
N GLY A 59 -17.03 7.09 10.75
CA GLY A 59 -17.99 5.98 10.71
C GLY A 59 -18.16 5.34 9.33
N ASP A 60 -17.83 6.02 8.24
CA ASP A 60 -17.92 5.46 6.90
C ASP A 60 -16.89 4.36 6.66
N ALA A 61 -17.25 3.45 5.76
CA ALA A 61 -16.37 2.38 5.32
C ALA A 61 -15.17 2.93 4.54
N ILE A 62 -13.96 2.52 4.94
CA ILE A 62 -12.73 2.80 4.21
C ILE A 62 -12.76 1.99 2.89
N PRO A 63 -12.42 2.60 1.74
CA PRO A 63 -12.54 1.97 0.43
C PRO A 63 -11.36 1.02 0.11
N ASP A 64 -11.05 0.12 1.05
CA ASP A 64 -10.04 -0.93 0.89
C ASP A 64 -10.73 -2.28 0.65
N PHE A 65 -10.48 -2.88 -0.51
CA PHE A 65 -10.63 -4.33 -0.63
C PHE A 65 -9.39 -4.98 0.00
N HIS A 66 -9.57 -5.63 1.15
CA HIS A 66 -8.47 -6.23 1.92
C HIS A 66 -8.59 -7.74 1.97
N MET A 67 -7.62 -8.44 1.39
CA MET A 67 -7.52 -9.89 1.48
C MET A 67 -6.32 -10.30 2.34
N VAL A 68 -6.50 -11.32 3.16
CA VAL A 68 -5.43 -11.97 3.93
C VAL A 68 -5.21 -13.37 3.37
N ALA A 69 -3.95 -13.72 3.12
CA ALA A 69 -3.54 -15.04 2.67
C ALA A 69 -2.47 -15.60 3.62
N MET A 70 -2.74 -16.78 4.16
CA MET A 70 -1.80 -17.50 5.01
C MET A 70 -0.98 -18.49 4.20
N ARG A 71 0.26 -18.76 4.62
CA ARG A 71 1.09 -19.82 4.04
C ARG A 71 0.45 -21.21 4.15
N SER A 72 -0.38 -21.43 5.18
CA SER A 72 -1.17 -22.67 5.36
C SER A 72 -2.23 -22.91 4.28
N GLY A 73 -2.55 -21.90 3.46
CA GLY A 73 -3.51 -21.98 2.37
C GLY A 73 -4.86 -21.30 2.65
N LEU A 74 -5.18 -20.97 3.91
CA LEU A 74 -6.37 -20.19 4.26
C LEU A 74 -6.29 -18.78 3.65
N LYS A 75 -7.41 -18.33 3.08
CA LYS A 75 -7.54 -17.03 2.42
C LYS A 75 -8.92 -16.46 2.72
N PHE A 76 -9.00 -15.19 3.11
CA PHE A 76 -10.28 -14.54 3.40
C PHE A 76 -10.23 -13.05 3.09
N VAL A 77 -11.40 -12.45 2.87
CA VAL A 77 -11.57 -11.00 2.82
C VAL A 77 -11.72 -10.50 4.24
N ALA A 78 -10.87 -9.58 4.66
CA ALA A 78 -10.88 -9.03 6.00
C ALA A 78 -12.11 -8.14 6.22
N PRO A 79 -12.60 -8.02 7.47
CA PRO A 79 -13.68 -7.09 7.80
C PRO A 79 -13.32 -5.65 7.38
N GLN A 80 -14.29 -4.97 6.78
CA GLN A 80 -14.08 -3.60 6.31
C GLN A 80 -13.86 -2.64 7.49
N LYS A 81 -12.74 -1.92 7.45
CA LYS A 81 -12.43 -0.90 8.45
C LYS A 81 -13.31 0.34 8.24
N ARG A 82 -13.62 1.03 9.34
CA ARG A 82 -14.35 2.30 9.33
C ARG A 82 -13.42 3.46 9.66
N MET A 83 -13.67 4.60 9.03
CA MET A 83 -12.98 5.85 9.35
C MET A 83 -13.26 6.23 10.80
N ARG A 84 -12.21 6.64 11.49
CA ARG A 84 -12.27 7.16 12.86
C ARG A 84 -11.92 8.65 12.81
N GLU A 85 -12.30 9.38 13.84
CA GLU A 85 -11.80 10.73 14.01
C GLU A 85 -10.26 10.74 14.11
N GLY A 86 -9.60 11.68 13.44
CA GLY A 86 -8.14 11.73 13.36
C GLY A 86 -7.48 10.63 12.52
N HIS A 87 -8.25 9.86 11.73
CA HIS A 87 -7.70 8.86 10.81
C HIS A 87 -6.75 9.53 9.81
N ARG A 88 -5.47 9.17 9.86
CA ARG A 88 -4.45 9.73 8.97
C ARG A 88 -4.55 9.07 7.59
N ASN A 89 -4.61 9.88 6.53
CA ASN A 89 -4.44 9.42 5.16
C ASN A 89 -3.25 10.13 4.50
N VAL A 90 -2.72 9.50 3.46
CA VAL A 90 -1.73 10.11 2.58
C VAL A 90 -2.41 10.25 1.23
N SER A 91 -2.98 11.42 0.97
CA SER A 91 -3.52 11.82 -0.34
C SER A 91 -2.42 12.49 -1.15
N ILE A 92 -2.21 12.04 -2.38
CA ILE A 92 -1.50 12.83 -3.38
C ILE A 92 -2.48 13.95 -3.75
N GLY A 93 -2.16 15.21 -3.37
CA GLY A 93 -2.73 16.47 -3.85
C GLY A 93 -4.26 16.57 -4.03
N THR A 94 -4.89 17.59 -3.44
CA THR A 94 -6.32 17.90 -3.65
C THR A 94 -6.70 18.27 -5.08
N ASP A 95 -5.72 18.59 -5.93
CA ASP A 95 -5.94 19.38 -7.13
C ASP A 95 -6.32 18.55 -8.37
N ASP A 96 -6.22 17.22 -8.30
CA ASP A 96 -6.54 16.31 -9.42
C ASP A 96 -7.86 15.52 -9.23
N TYR A 97 -8.62 15.79 -8.17
CA TYR A 97 -9.87 15.05 -7.93
C TYR A 97 -10.99 15.53 -8.86
N ARG A 98 -11.39 14.68 -9.80
CA ARG A 98 -12.52 14.88 -10.73
C ARG A 98 -13.86 15.27 -10.09
N SER A 99 -13.99 15.17 -8.77
CA SER A 99 -15.22 15.55 -8.07
C SER A 99 -15.54 17.05 -8.16
N GLY A 100 -14.55 17.92 -8.42
CA GLY A 100 -14.73 19.37 -8.61
C GLY A 100 -15.30 20.13 -7.40
N LYS A 101 -15.56 19.44 -6.28
CA LYS A 101 -16.13 20.01 -5.05
C LYS A 101 -15.04 20.18 -3.98
N PRO A 102 -14.98 21.33 -3.29
CA PRO A 102 -14.03 21.53 -2.19
C PRO A 102 -14.22 20.48 -1.10
N GLN A 103 -13.13 20.08 -0.45
CA GLN A 103 -13.16 19.16 0.69
C GLN A 103 -13.86 19.83 1.88
N GLN A 104 -14.79 19.12 2.52
CA GLN A 104 -15.47 19.60 3.72
C GLN A 104 -14.66 19.28 4.98
N ALA A 105 -14.90 20.03 6.05
CA ALA A 105 -14.24 19.78 7.34
C ALA A 105 -14.58 18.38 7.86
N GLY A 106 -13.57 17.60 8.23
CA GLY A 106 -13.75 16.22 8.72
C GLY A 106 -13.97 15.16 7.64
N GLU A 107 -14.03 15.55 6.37
CA GLU A 107 -14.14 14.64 5.24
C GLU A 107 -12.74 14.17 4.78
N LEU A 108 -12.62 12.90 4.38
CA LEU A 108 -11.45 12.38 3.67
C LEU A 108 -11.82 11.98 2.24
N ILE A 109 -10.95 12.31 1.29
CA ILE A 109 -11.06 11.88 -0.11
C ILE A 109 -10.06 10.75 -0.32
N LEU A 110 -10.55 9.53 -0.59
CA LEU A 110 -9.72 8.34 -0.72
C LEU A 110 -9.93 7.66 -2.06
N SER A 111 -8.84 7.27 -2.72
CA SER A 111 -8.91 6.35 -3.85
C SER A 111 -9.22 4.93 -3.37
N PRO A 112 -10.05 4.18 -4.09
CA PRO A 112 -10.20 2.74 -3.91
C PRO A 112 -8.86 1.99 -3.96
N VAL A 113 -8.62 1.09 -3.01
CA VAL A 113 -7.36 0.34 -2.88
C VAL A 113 -7.60 -1.17 -2.86
N ILE A 114 -6.71 -1.92 -3.51
CA ILE A 114 -6.57 -3.37 -3.31
C ILE A 114 -5.40 -3.59 -2.35
N ARG A 115 -5.64 -4.29 -1.25
CA ARG A 115 -4.65 -4.66 -0.23
C ARG A 115 -4.58 -6.18 -0.07
N LEU A 116 -3.36 -6.70 0.02
CA LEU A 116 -3.08 -8.10 0.26
C LEU A 116 -2.02 -8.28 1.35
N ASP A 117 -2.35 -9.11 2.33
CA ASP A 117 -1.43 -9.54 3.37
C ASP A 117 -1.02 -10.99 3.10
N LEU A 118 0.29 -11.25 3.14
CA LEU A 118 0.84 -12.60 3.15
C LEU A 118 1.46 -12.87 4.52
N VAL A 119 0.81 -13.78 5.26
CA VAL A 119 1.14 -14.11 6.65
C VAL A 119 1.79 -15.49 6.72
N SER A 120 2.98 -15.56 7.32
CA SER A 120 3.78 -16.79 7.44
C SER A 120 4.18 -17.13 8.87
N ASP A 121 4.39 -16.14 9.74
CA ASP A 121 4.76 -16.38 11.14
C ASP A 121 3.64 -17.07 11.93
N PRO A 122 3.94 -18.11 12.75
CA PRO A 122 2.94 -18.84 13.51
C PRO A 122 2.06 -17.99 14.42
N ALA A 123 2.60 -16.96 15.07
CA ALA A 123 1.84 -16.09 15.97
C ALA A 123 0.82 -15.24 15.19
N LEU A 124 1.27 -14.67 14.06
CA LEU A 124 0.41 -13.91 13.15
C LEU A 124 -0.66 -14.80 12.51
N MET A 125 -0.28 -16.02 12.13
CA MET A 125 -1.21 -17.01 11.58
C MET A 125 -2.29 -17.42 12.59
N ALA A 126 -1.95 -17.51 13.89
CA ALA A 126 -2.93 -17.82 14.93
C ALA A 126 -3.98 -16.71 15.08
N ALA A 127 -3.59 -15.44 14.98
CA ALA A 127 -4.52 -14.31 14.94
C ALA A 127 -5.40 -14.35 13.69
N ALA A 128 -4.79 -14.50 12.51
CA ALA A 128 -5.51 -14.53 11.24
C ALA A 128 -6.56 -15.66 11.16
N ARG A 129 -6.34 -16.82 11.80
CA ARG A 129 -7.33 -17.92 11.89
C ARG A 129 -8.61 -17.53 12.61
N ARG A 130 -8.55 -16.54 13.50
CA ARG A 130 -9.73 -15.99 14.19
C ARG A 130 -10.37 -14.85 13.42
N PHE A 131 -9.96 -14.62 12.16
CA PHE A 131 -10.32 -13.45 11.35
C PHE A 131 -9.94 -12.11 12.01
N ASP A 132 -9.02 -12.19 12.96
CA ASP A 132 -8.45 -11.03 13.63
C ASP A 132 -7.24 -10.55 12.81
N ILE A 133 -7.36 -9.32 12.32
CA ILE A 133 -6.32 -8.63 11.54
C ILE A 133 -5.52 -7.64 12.40
N SER A 134 -5.75 -7.62 13.72
CA SER A 134 -4.85 -6.92 14.62
C SER A 134 -3.53 -7.67 14.69
N MET A 135 -2.43 -6.96 14.45
CA MET A 135 -1.12 -7.55 14.63
C MET A 135 -0.83 -7.64 16.12
N PRO A 136 -0.46 -8.81 16.66
CA PRO A 136 0.04 -8.89 18.03
C PRO A 136 1.33 -8.08 18.16
N SER A 137 1.51 -7.41 19.29
CA SER A 137 2.82 -6.88 19.72
C SER A 137 3.64 -8.04 20.29
N ALA A 138 4.22 -8.86 19.42
CA ALA A 138 4.99 -10.02 19.82
C ALA A 138 6.22 -10.21 18.93
N HIS A 139 7.20 -10.94 19.47
CA HIS A 139 8.45 -11.39 18.87
C HIS A 139 8.23 -12.20 17.58
N VAL A 140 7.83 -11.49 16.51
CA VAL A 140 7.59 -12.05 15.19
C VAL A 140 8.93 -12.23 14.51
N THR A 141 9.25 -13.48 14.18
CA THR A 141 10.49 -13.83 13.50
C THR A 141 10.40 -13.57 12.00
N GLU A 142 9.19 -13.67 11.43
CA GLU A 142 8.93 -13.43 10.02
C GLU A 142 7.79 -12.40 9.83
N PRO A 143 8.12 -11.11 9.62
CA PRO A 143 7.11 -10.08 9.42
C PRO A 143 6.19 -10.41 8.23
N SER A 144 4.89 -10.12 8.36
CA SER A 144 3.97 -10.26 7.23
C SER A 144 4.36 -9.35 6.08
N ILE A 145 4.25 -9.86 4.85
CA ILE A 145 4.47 -9.07 3.65
C ILE A 145 3.13 -8.46 3.26
N LEU A 146 3.06 -7.14 3.23
CA LEU A 146 1.87 -6.40 2.83
C LEU A 146 2.11 -5.74 1.47
N PHE A 147 1.08 -5.78 0.64
CA PHE A 147 1.03 -5.04 -0.62
C PHE A 147 -0.26 -4.23 -0.67
N SER A 148 -0.17 -3.00 -1.15
CA SER A 148 -1.36 -2.27 -1.58
C SER A 148 -1.09 -1.37 -2.77
N ALA A 149 -2.12 -1.10 -3.56
CA ALA A 149 -2.10 -0.17 -4.67
C ALA A 149 -3.49 0.43 -4.91
N PRO A 150 -3.59 1.65 -5.46
CA PRO A 150 -4.81 2.15 -6.06
C PRO A 150 -5.40 1.10 -7.02
N ALA A 151 -6.67 0.76 -6.83
CA ALA A 151 -7.31 -0.35 -7.49
C ALA A 151 -7.33 -0.20 -9.02
N HIS A 152 -7.47 1.03 -9.52
CA HIS A 152 -7.50 1.32 -10.95
C HIS A 152 -6.21 0.85 -11.66
N ILE A 153 -5.05 0.91 -11.00
CA ILE A 153 -3.77 0.45 -11.58
C ILE A 153 -3.78 -1.06 -11.85
N LEU A 154 -4.59 -1.84 -11.12
CA LEU A 154 -4.68 -3.28 -11.28
C LEU A 154 -5.90 -3.71 -12.12
N ILE A 155 -7.01 -2.96 -12.05
CA ILE A 155 -8.27 -3.31 -12.69
C ILE A 155 -8.40 -2.71 -14.10
N ARG A 156 -7.96 -1.45 -14.25
CA ARG A 156 -7.99 -0.68 -15.50
C ARG A 156 -6.68 0.11 -15.66
N PRO A 157 -5.53 -0.59 -15.70
CA PRO A 157 -4.26 0.10 -15.88
C PRO A 157 -4.23 0.93 -17.16
N ASN A 158 -3.48 2.02 -17.12
CA ASN A 158 -3.06 2.74 -18.32
C ASN A 158 -1.57 2.50 -18.56
N GLY A 159 -1.17 2.37 -19.82
CA GLY A 159 0.22 2.18 -20.22
C GLY A 159 0.76 0.77 -19.97
N TRP A 160 2.09 0.66 -19.98
CA TRP A 160 2.83 -0.61 -19.97
C TRP A 160 3.74 -0.71 -18.75
N PRO A 161 3.73 -1.82 -18.00
CA PRO A 161 4.51 -1.92 -16.75
C PRO A 161 6.00 -1.63 -16.95
N LYS A 162 6.60 -2.12 -18.04
CA LYS A 162 8.04 -1.93 -18.34
C LYS A 162 8.43 -0.50 -18.71
N LYS A 163 7.47 0.36 -19.05
CA LYS A 163 7.69 1.77 -19.42
C LYS A 163 7.18 2.74 -18.35
N SER A 164 6.76 2.21 -17.21
CA SER A 164 6.15 2.99 -16.14
C SER A 164 7.12 3.16 -14.98
N PHE A 165 7.09 4.34 -14.40
CA PHE A 165 7.79 4.67 -13.19
C PHE A 165 6.85 4.56 -12.01
N VAL A 166 7.39 4.16 -10.86
CA VAL A 166 6.61 3.81 -9.68
C VAL A 166 6.97 4.74 -8.54
N LEU A 167 5.97 5.36 -7.94
CA LEU A 167 6.04 6.02 -6.65
C LEU A 167 5.52 5.06 -5.59
N TYR A 168 6.33 4.78 -4.57
CA TYR A 168 6.02 3.79 -3.55
C TYR A 168 6.41 4.27 -2.15
N GLN A 169 5.85 3.60 -1.17
CA GLN A 169 6.18 3.74 0.23
C GLN A 169 6.51 2.35 0.81
N HIS A 170 7.57 2.28 1.60
CA HIS A 170 7.87 1.13 2.45
C HIS A 170 7.52 1.52 3.88
N ILE A 171 6.59 0.81 4.49
CA ILE A 171 6.14 1.04 5.87
C ILE A 171 6.43 -0.21 6.69
N PHE A 172 6.96 -0.06 7.90
CA PHE A 172 7.20 -1.18 8.80
C PHE A 172 7.02 -0.76 10.26
N GLY A 173 6.66 -1.72 11.10
CA GLY A 173 6.43 -1.49 12.52
C GLY A 173 5.73 -2.68 13.18
N GLU A 174 5.16 -2.42 14.35
CA GLU A 174 4.54 -3.43 15.20
C GLU A 174 3.13 -3.06 15.63
N GLY A 175 2.34 -4.10 15.92
CA GLY A 175 1.08 -3.98 16.64
C GLY A 175 0.12 -2.95 16.04
N SER A 176 -0.22 -1.94 16.86
CA SER A 176 -1.18 -0.89 16.52
C SER A 176 -0.71 0.06 15.42
N SER A 177 0.56 0.04 15.01
CA SER A 177 1.03 0.85 13.87
C SER A 177 0.52 0.30 12.53
N TYR A 178 -0.02 -0.92 12.52
CA TYR A 178 -0.51 -1.56 11.31
C TYR A 178 -1.76 -0.87 10.72
N PRO A 179 -1.88 -0.71 9.38
CA PRO A 179 -0.86 -1.00 8.36
C PRO A 179 -0.12 0.25 7.86
N VAL A 180 -0.47 1.44 8.36
CA VAL A 180 -0.06 2.74 7.79
C VAL A 180 0.67 3.66 8.77
N ASP A 181 0.67 3.35 10.07
CA ASP A 181 1.18 4.22 11.11
C ASP A 181 2.60 3.90 11.59
N GLY A 182 3.24 2.90 10.97
CA GLY A 182 4.64 2.55 11.24
C GLY A 182 5.65 3.56 10.67
N TYR A 183 6.93 3.26 10.86
CA TYR A 183 8.02 3.98 10.19
C TYR A 183 7.91 3.83 8.69
N PHE A 184 8.22 4.90 7.95
CA PHE A 184 8.07 4.86 6.50
C PHE A 184 9.17 5.57 5.72
N TYR A 185 9.40 5.06 4.51
CA TYR A 185 10.25 5.65 3.50
C TYR A 185 9.47 5.77 2.19
N VAL A 186 9.45 6.97 1.63
CA VAL A 186 8.91 7.23 0.29
C VAL A 186 10.04 7.16 -0.72
N GLY A 187 9.80 6.49 -1.84
CA GLY A 187 10.76 6.45 -2.92
C GLY A 187 10.10 6.39 -4.28
N ILE A 188 10.87 6.78 -5.28
CA ILE A 188 10.52 6.59 -6.67
C ILE A 188 11.50 5.64 -7.35
N THR A 189 11.08 5.10 -8.49
CA THR A 189 11.97 4.34 -9.34
C THR A 189 11.51 4.36 -10.79
N THR A 190 12.49 4.48 -11.68
CA THR A 190 12.31 4.24 -13.11
C THR A 190 12.47 2.77 -13.48
N ARG A 191 12.85 1.93 -12.51
CA ARG A 191 13.03 0.47 -12.62
C ARG A 191 11.89 -0.23 -11.86
N SER A 192 12.08 -1.48 -11.44
CA SER A 192 11.15 -2.16 -10.55
C SER A 192 11.38 -1.78 -9.09
N TRP A 193 10.31 -1.41 -8.37
CA TRP A 193 10.40 -1.16 -6.92
C TRP A 193 10.87 -2.40 -6.16
N LYS A 194 10.59 -3.62 -6.66
CA LYS A 194 11.06 -4.87 -6.07
C LYS A 194 12.57 -5.00 -6.13
N THR A 195 13.18 -4.57 -7.24
CA THR A 195 14.64 -4.50 -7.39
C THR A 195 15.21 -3.49 -6.41
N ARG A 196 14.61 -2.30 -6.29
CA ARG A 196 15.02 -1.28 -5.31
C ARG A 196 14.92 -1.78 -3.88
N TRP A 197 13.85 -2.49 -3.54
CA TRP A 197 13.70 -3.12 -2.23
C TRP A 197 14.80 -4.15 -1.95
N ALA A 198 15.14 -5.00 -2.93
CA ALA A 198 16.25 -5.94 -2.79
C ALA A 198 17.61 -5.23 -2.61
N GLU A 199 17.83 -4.10 -3.29
CA GLU A 199 19.00 -3.23 -3.10
C GLU A 199 19.03 -2.64 -1.68
N HIS A 200 17.91 -2.08 -1.19
CA HIS A 200 17.77 -1.59 0.18
C HIS A 200 18.07 -2.68 1.22
N ARG A 201 17.49 -3.87 1.06
CA ARG A 201 17.75 -5.03 1.93
C ARG A 201 19.22 -5.45 1.93
N ARG A 202 19.88 -5.43 0.77
CA ARG A 202 21.32 -5.74 0.66
C ARG A 202 22.18 -4.69 1.34
N ALA A 203 21.92 -3.41 1.09
CA ALA A 203 22.66 -2.30 1.69
C ALA A 203 22.49 -2.25 3.22
N MET A 204 21.27 -2.49 3.70
CA MET A 204 20.95 -2.62 5.12
C MET A 204 21.78 -3.70 5.80
N ARG A 205 21.84 -4.91 5.23
CA ARG A 205 22.66 -6.04 5.74
C ARG A 205 24.16 -5.78 5.70
N LYS A 206 24.62 -4.95 4.76
CA LYS A 206 26.02 -4.51 4.67
C LYS A 206 26.38 -3.36 5.62
N GLY A 207 25.47 -2.97 6.53
CA GLY A 207 25.74 -1.92 7.51
C GLY A 207 25.61 -0.49 6.99
N SER A 208 24.82 -0.24 5.94
CA SER A 208 24.59 1.13 5.45
C SER A 208 24.07 2.07 6.56
N ASN A 209 24.60 3.30 6.57
CA ASN A 209 24.30 4.35 7.55
C ASN A 209 23.08 5.22 7.21
N LEU A 210 22.40 4.99 6.08
CA LEU A 210 21.18 5.72 5.75
C LEU A 210 20.11 5.46 6.82
N LEU A 211 19.38 6.50 7.21
CA LEU A 211 18.37 6.45 8.28
C LEU A 211 17.38 5.30 8.09
N PHE A 212 16.85 5.14 6.88
CA PHE A 212 15.97 4.03 6.53
C PHE A 212 16.60 2.65 6.76
N HIS A 213 17.83 2.45 6.31
CA HIS A 213 18.54 1.17 6.45
C HIS A 213 18.86 0.87 7.90
N ARG A 214 19.40 1.85 8.63
CA ARG A 214 19.73 1.70 10.05
C ARG A 214 18.49 1.36 10.87
N LYS A 215 17.43 2.17 10.74
CA LYS A 215 16.19 1.95 11.50
C LYS A 215 15.54 0.62 11.18
N LEU A 216 15.44 0.24 9.91
CA LEU A 216 14.87 -1.07 9.53
C LEU A 216 15.69 -2.23 10.10
N ARG A 217 17.02 -2.13 10.11
CA ARG A 217 17.90 -3.15 10.70
C ARG A 217 17.69 -3.25 12.21
N GLU A 218 17.74 -2.13 12.93
CA GLU A 218 17.56 -2.07 14.38
C GLU A 218 16.21 -2.63 14.83
N GLU A 219 15.12 -2.29 14.14
CA GLU A 219 13.79 -2.79 14.48
C GLU A 219 13.64 -4.29 14.16
N LEU A 220 14.26 -4.79 13.09
CA LEU A 220 14.26 -6.22 12.77
C LEU A 220 15.11 -7.04 13.74
N GLU A 221 16.30 -6.56 14.10
CA GLU A 221 17.18 -7.22 15.07
C GLU A 221 16.57 -7.25 16.47
N ALA A 222 15.74 -6.26 16.80
CA ALA A 222 14.99 -6.22 18.03
C ALA A 222 13.60 -6.88 17.96
N GLU A 223 13.26 -7.54 16.85
CA GLU A 223 11.99 -8.25 16.63
C GLU A 223 10.73 -7.37 16.82
N ARG A 224 10.86 -6.05 16.57
CA ARG A 224 9.78 -5.04 16.65
C ARG A 224 9.16 -4.73 15.29
N VAL A 225 9.16 -5.72 14.39
CA VAL A 225 8.57 -5.61 13.06
C VAL A 225 7.63 -6.78 12.84
N THR A 226 6.33 -6.52 12.88
CA THR A 226 5.28 -7.52 12.62
C THR A 226 4.84 -7.51 11.15
N TYR A 227 5.11 -6.42 10.43
CA TYR A 227 4.78 -6.28 9.01
C TYR A 227 5.79 -5.40 8.26
N ILE A 228 5.90 -5.68 6.95
CA ILE A 228 6.53 -4.79 5.97
C ILE A 228 5.54 -4.57 4.84
N HIS A 229 5.10 -3.33 4.69
CA HIS A 229 4.12 -2.90 3.72
C HIS A 229 4.75 -2.16 2.55
N HIS A 230 4.60 -2.76 1.38
CA HIS A 230 4.95 -2.19 0.08
C HIS A 230 3.71 -1.55 -0.54
N LYS A 231 3.55 -0.25 -0.30
CA LYS A 231 2.43 0.55 -0.81
C LYS A 231 2.85 1.21 -2.11
N VAL A 232 2.24 0.83 -3.23
CA VAL A 232 2.32 1.57 -4.49
C VAL A 232 1.35 2.73 -4.38
N MET A 233 1.83 3.97 -4.60
CA MET A 233 1.01 5.17 -4.48
C MET A 233 0.58 5.69 -5.83
N ALA A 234 1.46 5.64 -6.83
CA ALA A 234 1.15 6.04 -8.21
C ALA A 234 2.07 5.34 -9.21
N VAL A 235 1.61 5.31 -10.47
CA VAL A 235 2.41 4.92 -11.63
C VAL A 235 2.25 5.96 -12.72
N THR A 236 3.34 6.31 -13.40
CA THR A 236 3.34 7.32 -14.46
C THR A 236 4.43 7.02 -15.49
N THR A 237 4.27 7.47 -16.72
CA THR A 237 5.34 7.47 -17.73
C THR A 237 6.10 8.79 -17.80
N ASN A 238 5.69 9.80 -17.01
CA ASN A 238 6.35 11.09 -16.93
C ASN A 238 7.25 11.15 -15.69
N VAL A 239 8.56 11.23 -15.91
CA VAL A 239 9.57 11.25 -14.84
C VAL A 239 9.52 12.56 -14.03
N GLU A 240 9.18 13.68 -14.65
CA GLU A 240 9.10 14.97 -13.95
C GLU A 240 7.91 15.00 -13.00
N ALA A 241 6.74 14.55 -13.47
CA ALA A 241 5.56 14.40 -12.62
C ALA A 241 5.83 13.46 -11.43
N LEU A 242 6.65 12.42 -11.63
CA LEU A 242 7.07 11.52 -10.56
C LEU A 242 7.95 12.22 -9.52
N TYR A 243 8.92 13.04 -9.96
CA TYR A 243 9.78 13.82 -9.06
C TYR A 243 8.98 14.85 -8.26
N GLU A 244 8.05 15.54 -8.90
CA GLU A 244 7.18 16.53 -8.25
C GLU A 244 6.29 15.87 -7.20
N ALA A 245 5.66 14.74 -7.54
CA ALA A 245 4.80 13.99 -6.63
C ALA A 245 5.56 13.46 -5.41
N GLU A 246 6.77 12.89 -5.60
CA GLU A 246 7.61 12.45 -4.49
C GLU A 246 7.99 13.61 -3.58
N ALA A 247 8.46 14.72 -4.16
CA ALA A 247 8.92 15.86 -3.40
C ALA A 247 7.77 16.51 -2.62
N ALA A 248 6.57 16.61 -3.22
CA ALA A 248 5.38 17.10 -2.54
C ALA A 248 5.01 16.22 -1.32
N LEU A 249 5.02 14.89 -1.48
CA LEU A 249 4.73 13.97 -0.39
C LEU A 249 5.78 14.03 0.73
N VAL A 250 7.06 14.03 0.38
CA VAL A 250 8.14 14.07 1.37
C VAL A 250 8.11 15.39 2.15
N ARG A 251 7.84 16.52 1.48
CA ARG A 251 7.65 17.81 2.14
C ARG A 251 6.43 17.82 3.06
N GLY A 252 5.30 17.28 2.61
CA GLY A 252 4.08 17.18 3.42
C GLY A 252 4.26 16.36 4.70
N HIS A 253 5.26 15.47 4.75
CA HIS A 253 5.61 14.66 5.90
C HIS A 253 6.93 15.05 6.56
N TRP A 254 7.48 16.23 6.27
CA TRP A 254 8.83 16.57 6.73
C TRP A 254 8.97 16.53 8.26
N GLU A 255 7.96 17.03 8.96
CA GLU A 255 7.86 17.04 10.42
C GLU A 255 7.35 15.73 11.04
N ASP A 256 7.01 14.71 10.22
CA ASP A 256 6.62 13.40 10.73
C ASP A 256 7.86 12.63 11.18
N THR A 257 8.01 12.44 12.49
CA THR A 257 9.15 11.74 13.11
C THR A 257 9.31 10.28 12.67
N ARG A 258 8.28 9.70 12.04
CA ARG A 258 8.31 8.32 11.50
C ARG A 258 8.91 8.26 10.10
N ARG A 259 9.05 9.40 9.42
CA ARG A 259 9.62 9.51 8.07
C ARG A 259 11.12 9.20 8.11
N LEU A 260 11.58 8.35 7.19
CA LEU A 260 12.96 7.90 7.11
C LEU A 260 13.70 8.41 5.86
N ASN A 261 13.04 9.23 5.03
CA ASN A 261 13.70 10.02 4.00
C ASN A 261 14.72 10.97 4.66
N MET A 262 15.88 11.18 4.06
CA MET A 262 16.90 12.11 4.59
C MET A 262 17.01 13.41 3.78
N ILE A 263 16.32 13.46 2.65
CA ILE A 263 16.32 14.57 1.71
C ILE A 263 14.89 14.89 1.30
N PRO A 264 14.60 16.10 0.81
CA PRO A 264 13.25 16.53 0.41
C PRO A 264 12.62 15.77 -0.78
N GLY A 265 13.32 14.80 -1.39
CA GLY A 265 12.85 14.05 -2.55
C GLY A 265 13.08 14.77 -3.89
N GLY A 266 12.53 14.21 -4.96
CA GLY A 266 12.65 14.75 -6.32
C GLY A 266 14.08 14.67 -6.87
N ARG A 267 14.46 15.62 -7.72
CA ARG A 267 15.78 15.66 -8.37
C ARG A 267 16.97 15.68 -7.39
N ALA A 268 16.75 16.12 -6.14
CA ALA A 268 17.78 16.11 -5.11
C ALA A 268 18.22 14.69 -4.69
N GLY A 269 17.40 13.67 -4.94
CA GLY A 269 17.72 12.26 -4.63
C GLY A 269 18.47 11.50 -5.71
N TYR A 270 18.80 12.16 -6.83
CA TYR A 270 19.42 11.55 -8.01
C TYR A 270 20.81 12.13 -8.34
N ARG A 271 21.49 12.76 -7.37
CA ARG A 271 22.89 13.16 -7.50
C ARG A 271 23.84 12.03 -7.11
#